data_AF-A0A822FEV2-F1
#
_entry.id   AF-A0A822FEV2-F1
#
_cell.length_a   1.000
_cell.length_b   1.000
_cell.length_c   1.000
_cell.angle_alpha   90.00
_cell.angle_beta   90.00
_cell.angle_gamma   90.00
#
_symmetry.space_group_name_H-M   'P 1'
#
loop_
_entity.id
_entity.type
_entity.pdbx_description
1 polymer ?
#
loop_
_entity_poly.entity_id
_entity_poly.type
_entity_poly.pdbx_seq_one_letter_code
_entity_poly.pdbx_strand_id
1 'polypeptide(L)'
;DCFRCARLLICRLLPERMFDYCRILGGMGSVYLYLGDSERALKLLRQALALHKKSFPENHTEIPFHLNRLGYGYFKAKQYDHALLILNSAENFFQTKMPVDHQGYAQTLHSMGLAYHGIGDDKKALICFQEALRQRHSLL
;
A
#
# COMPACT_ATOMS: atom_id res chain seq x y z
N ASP A 1 21.15 -6.43 -21.45
CA ASP A 1 20.81 -4.99 -21.38
C ASP A 1 21.60 -4.25 -20.31
N CYS A 2 22.70 -3.59 -20.69
CA CYS A 2 23.51 -2.74 -19.80
C CYS A 2 22.67 -1.71 -19.02
N PHE A 3 21.56 -1.21 -19.58
CA PHE A 3 20.66 -0.27 -18.91
C PHE A 3 19.92 -0.87 -17.70
N ARG A 4 19.52 -2.14 -17.76
CA ARG A 4 18.91 -2.83 -16.60
C ARG A 4 19.94 -3.05 -15.50
N CYS A 5 21.16 -3.45 -15.86
CA CYS A 5 22.25 -3.65 -14.92
C CYS A 5 22.72 -2.33 -14.28
N ALA A 6 22.88 -1.27 -15.07
CA ALA A 6 23.23 0.06 -14.56
C ALA A 6 22.14 0.61 -13.63
N ARG A 7 20.86 0.41 -13.96
CA ARG A 7 19.75 0.80 -13.06
C ARG A 7 19.81 0.04 -11.75
N LEU A 8 20.04 -1.28 -11.79
CA LEU A 8 20.19 -2.12 -10.59
C LEU A 8 21.44 -1.78 -9.76
N LEU A 9 22.54 -1.34 -10.40
CA LEU A 9 23.75 -0.90 -9.73
C LEU A 9 23.51 0.45 -9.02
N ILE A 10 22.84 1.39 -9.68
CA ILE A 10 22.40 2.66 -9.09
C ILE A 10 21.40 2.42 -7.94
N CYS A 11 20.51 1.42 -8.07
CA CYS A 11 19.60 0.99 -6.98
C CYS A 11 20.35 0.58 -5.71
N ARG A 12 21.54 -0.02 -5.83
CA ARG A 12 22.37 -0.42 -4.67
C ARG A 12 23.24 0.71 -4.11
N LEU A 13 23.66 1.64 -4.95
CA LEU A 13 24.63 2.67 -4.58
C LEU A 13 24.00 3.96 -4.02
N LEU A 14 22.71 4.23 -4.32
CA LEU A 14 22.00 5.43 -3.85
C LEU A 14 20.56 5.10 -3.37
N PRO A 15 20.41 4.55 -2.15
CA PRO A 15 19.10 4.18 -1.60
C PRO A 15 18.13 5.36 -1.51
N GLU A 16 18.60 6.55 -1.12
CA GLU A 16 17.76 7.75 -0.97
C GLU A 16 17.08 8.18 -2.27
N ARG A 17 17.80 8.20 -3.40
CA ARG A 17 17.21 8.55 -4.70
C ARG A 17 16.16 7.53 -5.15
N MET A 18 16.36 6.27 -4.78
CA MET A 18 15.40 5.21 -5.08
C MET A 18 14.15 5.31 -4.21
N PHE A 19 14.32 5.73 -2.95
CA PHE A 19 13.22 6.03 -2.05
C PHE A 19 12.30 7.11 -2.65
N ASP A 20 12.89 8.22 -3.07
CA ASP A 20 12.15 9.33 -3.68
C ASP A 20 11.44 8.89 -4.96
N TYR A 21 12.11 8.11 -5.81
CA TYR A 21 11.52 7.59 -7.03
C TYR A 21 10.31 6.69 -6.76
N CYS A 22 10.38 5.81 -5.76
CA CYS A 22 9.23 4.98 -5.35
C CYS A 22 8.06 5.84 -4.85
N ARG A 23 8.33 6.91 -4.09
CA ARG A 23 7.30 7.85 -3.62
C ARG A 23 6.65 8.60 -4.77
N ILE A 24 7.43 9.05 -5.75
CA ILE A 24 6.92 9.74 -6.95
C ILE A 24 5.98 8.82 -7.73
N LEU A 25 6.39 7.58 -8.01
CA LEU A 25 5.54 6.60 -8.67
C LEU A 25 4.26 6.32 -7.88
N GLY A 26 4.38 6.20 -6.56
CA GLY A 26 3.24 6.04 -5.66
C GLY A 26 2.27 7.23 -5.68
N GLY A 27 2.79 8.45 -5.74
CA GLY A 27 2.00 9.68 -5.86
C GLY A 27 1.27 9.77 -7.20
N MET A 28 1.98 9.50 -8.31
CA MET A 28 1.36 9.43 -9.64
C MET A 28 0.26 8.37 -9.68
N GLY A 29 0.49 7.20 -9.10
CA GLY A 29 -0.51 6.15 -8.97
C GLY A 29 -1.77 6.65 -8.25
N SER A 30 -1.61 7.34 -7.12
CA SER A 30 -2.74 7.95 -6.40
C SER A 30 -3.50 8.98 -7.25
N VAL A 31 -2.79 9.84 -8.00
CA VAL A 31 -3.43 10.80 -8.91
C VAL A 31 -4.25 10.10 -9.99
N TYR A 32 -3.73 9.02 -10.59
CA TYR A 32 -4.51 8.23 -11.55
C TYR A 32 -5.75 7.58 -10.93
N LEU A 33 -5.70 7.14 -9.67
CA LEU A 33 -6.89 6.66 -8.95
C LEU A 33 -7.95 7.77 -8.80
N TYR A 34 -7.54 9.00 -8.51
CA TYR A 34 -8.46 10.14 -8.45
C TYR A 34 -9.07 10.47 -9.81
N LEU A 35 -8.33 10.27 -10.90
CA LEU A 35 -8.82 10.42 -12.27
C LEU A 35 -9.68 9.23 -12.76
N GLY A 36 -9.82 8.18 -11.95
CA GLY A 36 -10.57 6.97 -12.31
C GLY A 36 -9.82 5.98 -13.21
N ASP A 37 -8.56 6.26 -13.56
CA ASP A 37 -7.71 5.36 -14.36
C ASP A 37 -7.00 4.34 -13.45
N SER A 38 -7.79 3.36 -13.01
CA SER A 38 -7.31 2.31 -12.10
C SER A 38 -6.22 1.43 -12.73
N GLU A 39 -6.21 1.26 -14.05
CA GLU A 39 -5.23 0.42 -14.74
C GLU A 39 -3.83 1.04 -14.68
N ARG A 40 -3.69 2.31 -15.07
CA ARG A 40 -2.40 3.01 -14.98
C ARG A 40 -1.95 3.15 -13.53
N ALA A 41 -2.89 3.43 -12.63
CA ALA A 41 -2.60 3.48 -11.20
C ALA A 41 -1.99 2.17 -10.69
N LEU A 42 -2.63 1.03 -10.96
CA LEU A 42 -2.14 -0.28 -10.52
C LEU A 42 -0.76 -0.60 -11.11
N LYS A 43 -0.51 -0.26 -12.38
CA LYS A 43 0.81 -0.45 -13.01
C LYS A 43 1.90 0.32 -12.26
N LEU A 44 1.66 1.60 -11.96
CA LEU A 44 2.61 2.46 -11.24
C LEU A 44 2.83 1.99 -9.80
N LEU A 45 1.76 1.64 -9.09
CA LEU A 45 1.82 1.19 -7.70
C LEU A 45 2.56 -0.15 -7.56
N ARG A 46 2.35 -1.11 -8.48
CA ARG A 46 3.12 -2.36 -8.53
C ARG A 46 4.59 -2.10 -8.83
N GLN A 47 4.89 -1.17 -9.75
CA GLN A 47 6.26 -0.80 -10.06
C GLN A 47 6.96 -0.17 -8.85
N ALA A 48 6.30 0.73 -8.13
CA ALA A 48 6.82 1.34 -6.91
C ALA A 48 7.14 0.28 -5.84
N LEU A 49 6.21 -0.63 -5.56
CA LEU A 49 6.41 -1.71 -4.58
C LEU A 49 7.56 -2.65 -4.98
N ALA A 50 7.64 -3.02 -6.26
CA ALA A 50 8.70 -3.90 -6.76
C ALA A 50 10.09 -3.26 -6.69
N LEU A 51 10.18 -1.95 -6.93
CA LEU A 51 11.42 -1.19 -6.78
C LEU A 51 11.82 -1.07 -5.32
N HIS A 52 10.85 -0.79 -4.44
CA HIS A 52 11.09 -0.69 -3.01
C HIS A 52 11.65 -2.01 -2.45
N LYS A 53 10.98 -3.14 -2.73
CA LYS A 53 11.44 -4.49 -2.28
C LYS A 53 12.82 -4.88 -2.81
N LYS A 54 13.26 -4.33 -3.94
CA LYS A 54 14.60 -4.60 -4.49
C LYS A 54 15.71 -3.76 -3.86
N SER A 55 15.35 -2.63 -3.27
CA SER A 55 16.29 -1.59 -2.88
C SER A 55 16.40 -1.42 -1.36
N PHE A 56 15.38 -1.87 -0.63
CA PHE A 56 15.31 -1.78 0.83
C PHE A 56 15.10 -3.16 1.45
N PRO A 57 15.53 -3.36 2.72
CA PRO A 57 15.22 -4.57 3.48
C PRO A 57 13.72 -4.82 3.56
N GLU A 58 13.31 -6.08 3.68
CA GLU A 58 11.90 -6.47 3.74
C GLU A 58 11.14 -5.89 4.94
N ASN A 59 11.83 -5.40 5.96
CA ASN A 59 11.24 -4.77 7.14
C ASN A 59 11.21 -3.23 7.06
N HIS A 60 11.40 -2.65 5.88
CA HIS A 60 11.38 -1.19 5.72
C HIS A 60 9.98 -0.62 6.00
N THR A 61 9.93 0.44 6.81
CA THR A 61 8.69 1.02 7.38
C THR A 61 7.69 1.55 6.34
N GLU A 62 8.15 1.77 5.11
CA GLU A 62 7.35 2.34 4.01
C GLU A 62 6.65 1.28 3.14
N ILE A 63 7.06 0.00 3.25
CA ILE A 63 6.42 -1.12 2.56
C ILE A 63 4.90 -1.18 2.80
N PRO A 64 4.38 -1.11 4.05
CA PRO A 64 2.95 -1.24 4.29
C PRO A 64 2.14 -0.08 3.69
N PHE A 65 2.72 1.12 3.52
CA PHE A 65 2.05 2.22 2.84
C PHE A 65 1.93 1.99 1.33
N HIS A 66 2.97 1.43 0.70
CA HIS A 66 2.91 1.03 -0.70
C HIS A 66 1.87 -0.08 -0.91
N LEU A 67 1.81 -1.06 -0.01
CA LEU A 67 0.79 -2.10 -0.01
C LEU A 67 -0.61 -1.50 0.16
N ASN A 68 -0.81 -0.61 1.12
CA ASN A 68 -2.10 0.08 1.34
C ASN A 68 -2.61 0.78 0.07
N ARG A 69 -1.75 1.58 -0.58
CA ARG A 69 -2.12 2.27 -1.83
C ARG A 69 -2.46 1.30 -2.95
N LEU A 70 -1.70 0.21 -3.08
CA LEU A 70 -1.97 -0.83 -4.08
C LEU A 70 -3.30 -1.55 -3.80
N GLY A 71 -3.57 -1.88 -2.54
CA GLY A 71 -4.84 -2.45 -2.10
C GLY A 71 -6.03 -1.54 -2.38
N TYR A 72 -5.90 -0.25 -2.07
CA TYR A 72 -6.92 0.76 -2.41
C TYR A 72 -7.12 0.89 -3.93
N GLY A 73 -6.04 0.78 -4.71
CA GLY A 73 -6.12 0.74 -6.18
C GLY A 73 -6.91 -0.45 -6.70
N TYR A 74 -6.72 -1.64 -6.12
CA TYR A 74 -7.52 -2.82 -6.47
C TYR A 74 -8.99 -2.65 -6.09
N PHE A 75 -9.28 -2.03 -4.93
CA PHE A 75 -10.64 -1.68 -4.55
C PHE A 75 -11.30 -0.73 -5.58
N LYS A 76 -10.59 0.31 -6.04
CA LYS A 76 -11.09 1.22 -7.08
C LYS A 76 -11.30 0.54 -8.43
N ALA A 77 -10.51 -0.49 -8.73
CA ALA A 77 -10.69 -1.37 -9.89
C ALA A 77 -11.81 -2.41 -9.70
N LYS A 78 -12.53 -2.40 -8.57
CA LYS A 78 -13.54 -3.41 -8.17
C LYS A 78 -12.99 -4.84 -8.08
N GLN A 79 -11.68 -4.99 -7.90
CA GLN A 79 -11.00 -6.26 -7.69
C GLN A 79 -10.85 -6.52 -6.19
N TYR A 80 -11.96 -6.74 -5.51
CA TYR A 80 -12.01 -6.73 -4.05
C TYR A 80 -11.19 -7.83 -3.38
N ASP A 81 -11.16 -9.05 -3.94
CA ASP A 81 -10.34 -10.14 -3.39
C ASP A 81 -8.84 -9.82 -3.45
N HIS A 82 -8.40 -9.19 -4.55
CA HIS A 82 -7.02 -8.72 -4.69
C HIS A 82 -6.72 -7.58 -3.73
N ALA A 83 -7.69 -6.68 -3.50
CA ALA A 83 -7.55 -5.62 -2.51
C ALA A 83 -7.34 -6.22 -1.11
N LEU A 84 -8.19 -7.15 -0.67
CA LEU A 84 -8.09 -7.80 0.63
C LEU A 84 -6.77 -8.56 0.80
N LEU A 85 -6.33 -9.32 -0.21
CA LEU A 85 -5.04 -10.03 -0.18
C LEU A 85 -3.87 -9.07 0.13
N ILE A 86 -3.82 -7.95 -0.60
CA ILE A 86 -2.75 -6.96 -0.46
C ILE A 86 -2.87 -6.20 0.87
N LEU A 87 -4.09 -5.85 1.29
CA LEU A 87 -4.33 -5.13 2.53
C LEU A 87 -4.02 -5.99 3.78
N ASN A 88 -4.36 -7.28 3.76
CA ASN A 88 -3.96 -8.22 4.81
C ASN A 88 -2.42 -8.29 4.95
N SER A 89 -1.69 -8.18 3.84
CA SER A 89 -0.23 -8.12 3.88
C SER A 89 0.28 -6.83 4.55
N ALA A 90 -0.40 -5.70 4.35
CA ALA A 90 -0.08 -4.43 5.00
C ALA A 90 -0.43 -4.46 6.50
N GLU A 91 -1.59 -5.01 6.86
CA GLU A 91 -2.02 -5.21 8.24
C GLU A 91 -1.03 -6.07 9.03
N ASN A 92 -0.67 -7.24 8.50
CA ASN A 92 0.29 -8.14 9.15
C ASN A 92 1.65 -7.44 9.38
N PHE A 93 2.07 -6.59 8.43
CA PHE A 93 3.28 -5.80 8.62
C PHE A 93 3.14 -4.82 9.78
N PHE A 94 2.05 -4.05 9.84
CA PHE A 94 1.81 -3.11 10.94
C PHE A 94 1.75 -3.83 12.29
N GLN A 95 1.08 -4.96 12.38
CA GLN A 95 0.95 -5.73 13.63
C GLN A 95 2.26 -6.36 14.10
N THR A 96 3.15 -6.77 13.19
CA THR A 96 4.37 -7.52 13.55
C THR A 96 5.64 -6.68 13.59
N LYS A 97 5.68 -5.54 12.88
CA LYS A 97 6.90 -4.74 12.67
C LYS A 97 6.80 -3.29 13.14
N MET A 98 5.63 -2.83 13.56
CA MET A 98 5.44 -1.46 14.04
C MET A 98 4.82 -1.41 15.44
N PRO A 99 5.05 -0.31 16.18
CA PRO A 99 4.25 0.00 17.36
C PRO A 99 2.76 -0.02 16.99
N VAL A 100 1.94 -0.50 17.93
CA VAL A 100 0.50 -0.76 17.73
C VAL A 100 -0.27 0.48 17.24
N ASP A 101 0.22 1.67 17.57
CA ASP A 101 -0.45 2.94 17.31
C ASP A 101 0.19 3.66 16.11
N HIS A 102 -0.23 3.29 14.90
CA HIS A 102 0.33 3.86 13.68
C HIS A 102 -0.77 4.27 12.70
N GLN A 103 -0.76 5.53 12.25
CA GLN A 103 -1.78 6.10 11.37
C GLN A 103 -2.03 5.28 10.09
N GLY A 104 -0.98 4.66 9.54
CA GLY A 104 -1.09 3.77 8.37
C GLY A 104 -1.88 2.49 8.62
N TYR A 105 -1.95 2.02 9.87
CA TYR A 105 -2.73 0.84 10.24
C TYR A 105 -4.23 1.12 10.16
N ALA A 106 -4.68 2.24 10.75
CA ALA A 106 -6.07 2.69 10.65
C ALA A 106 -6.52 2.89 9.19
N GLN A 107 -5.64 3.41 8.32
CA GLN A 107 -5.93 3.55 6.88
C GLN A 107 -6.07 2.20 6.17
N THR A 108 -5.33 1.19 6.61
CA THR A 108 -5.41 -0.18 6.08
C THR A 108 -6.72 -0.83 6.47
N LEU A 109 -7.10 -0.76 7.74
CA LEU A 109 -8.40 -1.23 8.23
C LEU A 109 -9.57 -0.55 7.52
N HIS A 110 -9.50 0.78 7.32
CA HIS A 110 -10.48 1.50 6.53
C HIS A 110 -10.61 0.92 5.12
N SER A 111 -9.48 0.71 4.43
CA SER A 111 -9.48 0.19 3.06
C SER A 111 -10.01 -1.25 2.98
N MET A 112 -9.76 -2.05 4.02
CA MET A 112 -10.33 -3.40 4.14
C MET A 112 -11.84 -3.33 4.35
N GLY A 113 -12.33 -2.39 5.17
CA GLY A 113 -13.76 -2.17 5.35
C GLY A 113 -14.47 -1.85 4.03
N LEU A 114 -13.87 -0.98 3.21
CA LEU A 114 -14.37 -0.68 1.87
C LEU A 114 -14.39 -1.92 0.96
N ALA A 115 -13.34 -2.74 0.99
CA ALA A 115 -13.24 -3.95 0.18
C ALA A 115 -14.24 -5.03 0.63
N TYR A 116 -14.43 -5.24 1.94
CA TYR A 116 -15.43 -6.16 2.48
C TYR A 116 -16.85 -5.76 2.11
N HIS A 117 -17.17 -4.46 2.19
CA HIS A 117 -18.45 -3.95 1.71
C HIS A 117 -18.62 -4.22 0.19
N GLY A 118 -17.56 -4.06 -0.59
CA GLY A 118 -17.56 -4.34 -2.03
C GLY A 118 -17.91 -5.80 -2.39
N ILE A 119 -17.56 -6.77 -1.54
CA ILE A 119 -17.95 -8.19 -1.72
C ILE A 119 -19.27 -8.56 -1.00
N GLY A 120 -19.93 -7.60 -0.35
CA GLY A 120 -21.18 -7.82 0.37
C GLY A 120 -21.04 -8.36 1.80
N ASP A 121 -19.82 -8.38 2.37
CA ASP A 121 -19.60 -8.76 3.78
C ASP A 121 -19.65 -7.53 4.68
N ASP A 122 -20.85 -6.97 4.84
CA ASP A 122 -21.08 -5.75 5.62
C ASP A 122 -20.74 -5.91 7.10
N LYS A 123 -20.82 -7.14 7.63
CA LYS A 123 -20.44 -7.45 9.01
C LYS A 123 -18.95 -7.24 9.21
N LYS A 124 -18.11 -7.81 8.35
CA LYS A 124 -16.66 -7.57 8.42
C LYS A 124 -16.30 -6.12 8.11
N ALA A 125 -17.02 -5.49 7.17
CA ALA A 125 -16.82 -4.07 6.87
C ALA A 125 -16.98 -3.19 8.11
N LEU A 126 -18.07 -3.39 8.87
CA LEU A 126 -18.34 -2.66 10.11
C LEU A 126 -17.25 -2.89 11.16
N ILE A 127 -16.81 -4.14 11.35
CA ILE A 127 -15.72 -4.48 12.28
C ILE A 127 -14.45 -3.70 11.90
N CYS A 128 -14.04 -3.75 10.63
CA CYS A 128 -12.86 -3.02 10.16
C CYS A 128 -12.98 -1.50 10.39
N PHE A 129 -14.15 -0.90 10.15
CA PHE A 129 -14.33 0.54 10.40
C PHE A 129 -14.32 0.90 11.89
N GLN A 130 -14.90 0.06 12.75
CA GLN A 130 -14.88 0.25 14.20
C GLN A 130 -13.45 0.15 14.75
N GLU A 131 -12.66 -0.80 14.26
CA GLU A 131 -11.25 -0.94 14.64
C GLU A 131 -10.43 0.24 14.11
N ALA A 132 -10.63 0.66 12.86
CA ALA A 132 -9.97 1.84 12.30
C ALA A 132 -10.25 3.11 13.14
N LEU A 133 -11.49 3.29 13.60
CA LEU A 133 -11.88 4.41 14.45
C LEU A 133 -11.22 4.33 15.82
N ARG A 134 -11.18 3.14 16.43
CA ARG A 134 -10.51 2.90 17.71
C ARG A 134 -9.03 3.25 17.65
N GLN A 135 -8.34 2.78 16.60
CA GLN A 135 -6.92 3.07 16.34
C GLN A 135 -6.67 4.57 16.12
N ARG A 136 -7.59 5.27 15.46
CA ARG A 136 -7.44 6.72 15.25
C ARG A 136 -7.69 7.51 16.54
N HIS A 137 -8.58 7.02 17.41
CA HIS A 137 -8.88 7.65 18.68
C HIS A 137 -7.78 7.42 19.74
N SER A 138 -7.05 6.30 19.71
CA SER A 138 -5.90 6.07 20.59
C SER A 138 -4.73 7.01 20.28
N LEU A 139 -4.63 7.50 19.04
CA LEU A 139 -3.58 8.40 18.56
C LEU A 139 -3.79 9.90 18.87
N LEU A 140 -4.95 10.29 19.42
CA LEU A 140 -5.30 11.69 19.75
C LEU A 140 -4.99 11.99 21.22
#